data_AF-A0A3P7EEQ6-F1
#
_entry.id   AF-A0A3P7EEQ6-F1
#
_cell.length_a   1.000
_cell.length_b   1.000
_cell.length_c   1.000
_cell.angle_alpha   90.00
_cell.angle_beta   90.00
_cell.angle_gamma   90.00
#
_symmetry.space_group_name_H-M   'P 1'
#
loop_
_entity.id
_entity.type
_entity.pdbx_description
1 polymer ?
#
loop_
_entity_poly.entity_id
_entity_poly.type
_entity_poly.pdbx_seq_one_letter_code
_entity_poly.pdbx_strand_id
1 'polypeptide(L)'
;MIDGSKDGIIDQGDLEEVFRSMGKNPSEEYLDEMLKQAPGCINFTMFLTLFGEKMMGCDPEETILNAFAQFDPNNTGVISEERLRELMTTMGDRWTDEKVDELFHGAPIKNGDFNYREFTKMIMHGQQDDEDQSHPAAR
;
A
#
# COMPACT_ATOMS: atom_id res chain seq x y z
N MET A 1 2.58 21.45 9.84
CA MET A 1 2.00 20.64 10.93
C MET A 1 0.58 20.33 10.51
N ILE A 2 0.07 19.13 10.80
CA ILE A 2 -1.22 18.66 10.26
C ILE A 2 -2.41 19.43 10.87
N ASP A 3 -2.30 19.86 12.12
CA ASP A 3 -3.25 20.77 12.76
C ASP A 3 -2.84 22.23 12.45
N GLY A 4 -3.39 22.78 11.36
CA GLY A 4 -3.13 24.14 10.89
C GLY A 4 -3.90 25.18 11.70
N SER A 5 -5.11 24.82 12.13
CA SER A 5 -5.98 25.61 13.00
C SER A 5 -5.43 25.76 14.43
N LYS A 6 -4.59 24.83 14.88
CA LYS A 6 -3.96 24.72 16.21
C LYS A 6 -4.97 24.56 17.35
N ASP A 7 -6.10 23.93 17.07
CA ASP A 7 -7.13 23.67 18.08
C ASP A 7 -7.02 22.26 18.72
N GLY A 8 -6.06 21.45 18.25
CA GLY A 8 -5.80 20.10 18.73
C GLY A 8 -6.69 19.03 18.11
N ILE A 9 -7.51 19.38 17.12
CA ILE A 9 -8.40 18.51 16.36
C ILE A 9 -8.07 18.68 14.88
N ILE A 10 -8.00 17.58 14.14
CA ILE A 10 -7.81 17.60 12.69
C ILE A 10 -9.20 17.60 12.06
N ASP A 11 -9.54 18.70 11.39
CA ASP A 11 -10.76 18.83 10.61
C ASP A 11 -10.53 18.69 9.10
N GLN A 12 -11.60 18.90 8.32
CA GLN A 12 -11.54 18.80 6.86
C GLN A 12 -10.62 19.86 6.25
N GLY A 13 -10.59 21.08 6.81
CA GLY A 13 -9.76 22.18 6.34
C GLY A 13 -8.28 21.92 6.61
N ASP A 14 -7.96 21.34 7.76
CA ASP A 14 -6.61 20.90 8.10
C ASP A 14 -6.10 19.84 7.12
N LEU A 15 -6.92 18.83 6.79
CA LEU A 15 -6.55 17.83 5.78
C LEU A 15 -6.37 18.46 4.40
N GLU A 16 -7.27 19.37 4.00
CA GLU A 16 -7.18 20.06 2.71
C GLU A 16 -5.87 20.84 2.59
N GLU A 17 -5.47 21.58 3.62
CA GLU A 17 -4.20 22.32 3.66
C GLU A 17 -3.00 21.37 3.55
N VAL A 18 -3.03 20.24 4.25
CA VAL A 18 -1.98 19.22 4.18
C VAL A 18 -1.85 18.65 2.77
N PHE A 19 -2.94 18.23 2.13
CA PHE A 19 -2.88 17.71 0.77
C PHE A 19 -2.41 18.75 -0.25
N ARG A 20 -2.90 20.00 -0.13
CA ARG A 20 -2.44 21.12 -0.97
C ARG A 20 -0.94 21.38 -0.78
N SER A 21 -0.42 21.26 0.44
CA SER A 21 1.02 21.41 0.72
C SER A 21 1.87 20.29 0.08
N MET A 22 1.29 19.12 -0.17
CA MET A 22 1.90 18.00 -0.89
C MET A 22 1.66 18.05 -2.41
N GLY A 23 1.07 19.14 -2.92
CA GLY A 23 0.76 19.31 -4.34
C GLY A 23 -0.44 18.49 -4.84
N LYS A 24 -1.25 17.93 -3.93
CA LYS A 24 -2.48 17.19 -4.25
C LYS A 24 -3.70 18.09 -4.04
N ASN A 25 -4.76 17.86 -4.82
CA ASN A 25 -6.02 18.61 -4.70
C ASN A 25 -7.19 17.62 -4.50
N PRO A 26 -7.44 17.18 -3.26
CA PRO A 26 -8.45 16.16 -2.95
C PRO A 26 -9.87 16.71 -3.10
N SER A 27 -10.85 15.84 -3.37
CA SER A 27 -12.27 16.20 -3.33
C SER A 27 -12.77 16.26 -1.89
N GLU A 28 -13.83 17.04 -1.64
CA GLU A 28 -14.49 17.07 -0.32
C GLU A 28 -14.98 15.69 0.11
N GLU A 29 -15.52 14.91 -0.83
CA GLU A 29 -15.99 13.54 -0.58
C GLU A 29 -14.86 12.64 -0.08
N TYR A 30 -13.66 12.73 -0.69
CA TYR A 30 -12.50 11.96 -0.26
C TYR A 30 -12.04 12.35 1.15
N LEU A 31 -12.04 13.64 1.47
CA LEU A 31 -11.69 14.13 2.81
C LEU A 31 -12.72 13.69 3.87
N ASP A 32 -14.02 13.73 3.54
CA ASP A 32 -15.10 13.27 4.41
C ASP A 32 -15.02 11.75 4.65
N GLU A 33 -14.71 10.96 3.62
CA GLU A 33 -14.43 9.53 3.77
C GLU A 33 -13.23 9.27 4.68
N MET A 34 -12.16 10.05 4.57
CA MET A 34 -11.00 9.94 5.45
C MET A 34 -11.36 10.23 6.91
N LEU A 35 -12.15 11.29 7.17
CA LEU A 35 -12.59 11.64 8.52
C LEU A 35 -13.51 10.56 9.12
N LYS A 36 -14.36 9.93 8.31
CA LYS A 36 -15.26 8.84 8.74
C LYS A 36 -14.55 7.56 9.14
N GLN A 37 -13.29 7.35 8.74
CA GLN A 37 -12.51 6.20 9.20
C GLN A 37 -12.15 6.32 10.69
N ALA A 38 -12.21 7.51 11.27
CA ALA A 38 -12.02 7.70 12.69
C ALA A 38 -13.33 7.49 13.47
N PRO A 39 -13.32 6.76 14.59
CA PRO A 39 -14.51 6.57 15.43
C PRO A 39 -14.93 7.83 16.21
N GLY A 40 -14.23 8.96 16.03
CA GLY A 40 -14.46 10.22 16.72
C GLY A 40 -13.56 11.33 16.17
N CYS A 41 -13.48 12.46 16.88
CA CYS A 41 -12.61 13.57 16.47
C CYS A 41 -11.15 13.12 16.38
N ILE A 42 -10.49 13.46 15.27
CA ILE A 42 -9.10 13.09 15.02
C ILE A 42 -8.20 14.08 15.76
N ASN A 43 -8.01 13.89 17.06
CA ASN A 43 -6.93 14.57 17.78
C ASN A 43 -5.59 13.82 17.58
N PHE A 44 -4.49 14.41 18.04
CA PHE A 44 -3.14 13.81 17.88
C PHE A 44 -3.04 12.37 18.41
N THR A 45 -3.71 12.05 19.52
CA THR A 45 -3.73 10.68 20.08
C THR A 45 -4.52 9.72 19.20
N MET A 46 -5.66 10.15 18.65
CA MET A 46 -6.45 9.36 17.71
C MET A 46 -5.68 9.15 16.41
N PHE A 47 -4.98 10.17 15.91
CA PHE A 47 -4.10 10.06 14.75
C PHE A 47 -3.01 9.00 14.96
N LEU A 48 -2.31 9.03 16.09
CA LEU A 48 -1.33 7.99 16.44
C LEU A 48 -1.95 6.60 16.57
N THR A 49 -3.19 6.51 17.05
CA THR A 49 -3.92 5.24 17.17
C THR A 49 -4.26 4.69 15.79
N LEU A 50 -4.83 5.51 14.89
CA LEU A 50 -5.16 5.12 13.52
C LEU A 50 -3.90 4.74 12.72
N PHE A 51 -2.81 5.51 12.86
CA PHE A 51 -1.52 5.16 12.25
C PHE A 51 -0.96 3.88 12.85
N GLY A 52 -1.05 3.71 14.17
CA GLY A 52 -0.64 2.50 14.87
C GLY A 52 -1.43 1.27 14.40
N GLU A 53 -2.74 1.37 14.27
CA GLU A 53 -3.62 0.30 13.75
C GLU A 53 -3.35 0.01 12.27
N LYS A 54 -3.09 1.03 11.44
CA LYS A 54 -2.73 0.83 10.04
C LYS A 54 -1.35 0.17 9.87
N MET A 55 -0.44 0.38 10.83
CA MET A 55 0.86 -0.29 10.88
C MET A 55 0.81 -1.65 11.59
N MET A 56 -0.17 -1.88 12.47
CA MET A 56 -0.41 -3.14 13.17
C MET A 56 -1.32 -4.03 12.34
N GLY A 57 -0.73 -4.82 11.44
CA GLY A 57 -1.48 -5.80 10.66
C GLY A 57 -0.68 -6.48 9.56
N CYS A 58 0.48 -5.92 9.19
CA CYS A 58 1.41 -6.56 8.28
C CYS A 58 2.47 -7.33 9.07
N ASP A 59 2.67 -8.60 8.71
CA ASP A 59 3.80 -9.37 9.18
C ASP A 59 5.13 -8.69 8.77
N PRO A 60 6.25 -8.92 9.49
CA PRO A 60 7.57 -8.42 9.10
C PRO A 60 7.97 -8.88 7.68
N GLU A 61 8.78 -8.09 6.97
CA GLU A 61 9.20 -8.37 5.58
C GLU A 61 9.74 -9.79 5.41
N GLU A 62 10.61 -10.18 6.34
CA GLU A 62 11.20 -11.52 6.37
C GLU A 62 10.13 -12.62 6.50
N THR A 63 9.07 -12.38 7.26
CA THR A 63 7.98 -13.36 7.44
C THR A 63 7.19 -13.54 6.14
N ILE A 64 6.87 -12.43 5.46
CA ILE A 64 6.18 -12.49 4.16
C ILE A 64 7.05 -13.16 3.09
N LEU A 65 8.34 -12.80 3.03
CA LEU A 65 9.29 -13.42 2.10
C LEU A 65 9.43 -14.92 2.35
N ASN A 66 9.51 -15.33 3.61
CA ASN A 66 9.61 -16.73 3.99
C ASN A 66 8.35 -17.51 3.64
N ALA A 67 7.16 -16.90 3.73
CA ALA A 67 5.91 -17.52 3.32
C ALA A 67 5.90 -17.83 1.81
N PHE A 68 6.30 -16.88 0.97
CA PHE A 68 6.42 -17.11 -0.47
C PHE A 68 7.52 -18.12 -0.82
N ALA A 69 8.65 -18.09 -0.12
CA ALA A 69 9.77 -18.99 -0.34
C ALA A 69 9.40 -20.48 -0.16
N GLN A 70 8.34 -20.80 0.59
CA GLN A 70 7.83 -22.18 0.69
C GLN A 70 7.32 -22.73 -0.65
N PHE A 71 6.96 -21.87 -1.59
CA PHE A 71 6.49 -22.23 -2.93
C PHE A 71 7.56 -22.10 -4.02
N ASP A 72 8.77 -21.65 -3.66
CA ASP A 72 9.94 -21.52 -4.52
C ASP A 72 11.09 -22.38 -3.97
N PRO A 73 11.05 -23.71 -4.16
CA PRO A 73 12.04 -24.63 -3.59
C PRO A 73 13.47 -24.39 -4.08
N ASN A 74 13.61 -23.70 -5.21
CA ASN A 74 14.89 -23.36 -5.81
C ASN A 74 15.40 -21.97 -5.36
N ASN A 75 14.63 -21.24 -4.55
CA ASN A 75 14.93 -19.90 -4.06
C ASN A 75 15.33 -18.91 -5.19
N THR A 76 14.65 -19.03 -6.32
CA THR A 76 14.81 -18.17 -7.50
C THR A 76 14.36 -16.72 -7.25
N GLY A 77 13.50 -16.48 -6.26
CA GLY A 77 12.87 -15.19 -6.02
C GLY A 77 11.60 -14.95 -6.86
N VAL A 78 11.15 -15.96 -7.60
CA VAL A 78 9.93 -15.89 -8.42
C VAL A 78 9.06 -17.13 -8.22
N ILE A 79 7.75 -16.96 -8.46
CA ILE A 79 6.77 -18.05 -8.51
C ILE A 79 6.00 -17.88 -9.82
N SER A 80 5.69 -18.97 -10.52
CA SER A 80 4.83 -18.90 -11.71
C SER A 80 3.47 -18.28 -11.35
N GLU A 81 3.00 -17.33 -12.16
CA GLU A 81 1.69 -16.68 -12.03
C GLU A 81 0.56 -17.71 -12.00
N GLU A 82 0.59 -18.69 -12.89
CA GLU A 82 -0.39 -19.77 -12.97
C GLU A 82 -0.41 -20.57 -11.66
N ARG A 83 0.78 -20.91 -11.14
CA ARG A 83 0.89 -21.64 -9.88
C ARG A 83 0.40 -20.82 -8.69
N LEU A 84 0.70 -19.52 -8.65
CA LEU A 84 0.26 -18.64 -7.59
C LEU A 84 -1.28 -18.46 -7.62
N ARG A 85 -1.87 -18.31 -8.81
CA ARG A 85 -3.33 -18.28 -8.99
C ARG A 85 -3.99 -19.57 -8.50
N GLU A 86 -3.43 -20.72 -8.86
CA GLU A 86 -3.94 -22.01 -8.38
C GLU A 86 -3.92 -22.06 -6.84
N LEU A 87 -2.82 -21.63 -6.21
CA LEU A 87 -2.70 -21.60 -4.75
C LEU A 87 -3.76 -20.68 -4.11
N MET A 88 -3.97 -19.47 -4.64
CA MET A 88 -4.91 -18.48 -4.11
C MET A 88 -6.38 -18.87 -4.27
N THR A 89 -6.72 -19.67 -5.29
CA THR A 89 -8.09 -20.10 -5.55
C THR A 89 -8.42 -21.46 -4.89
N THR A 90 -7.41 -22.25 -4.50
CA THR A 90 -7.63 -23.61 -3.98
C THR A 90 -7.31 -23.79 -2.50
N MET A 91 -6.34 -23.05 -1.96
CA MET A 91 -5.82 -23.22 -0.60
C MET A 91 -6.20 -22.06 0.32
N GLY A 92 -6.44 -22.37 1.61
CA GLY A 92 -6.77 -21.37 2.62
C GLY A 92 -8.09 -20.64 2.34
N ASP A 93 -8.07 -19.32 2.54
CA ASP A 93 -9.17 -18.43 2.18
C ASP A 93 -9.18 -18.19 0.67
N ARG A 94 -10.03 -18.95 -0.01
CA ARG A 94 -10.09 -19.00 -1.48
C ARG A 94 -10.60 -17.69 -2.04
N TRP A 95 -9.84 -17.13 -2.97
CA TRP A 95 -10.26 -15.95 -3.72
C TRP A 95 -10.96 -16.36 -5.01
N THR A 96 -11.79 -15.47 -5.54
CA THR A 96 -12.34 -15.63 -6.89
C THR A 96 -11.29 -15.21 -7.92
N ASP A 97 -11.44 -15.67 -9.16
CA ASP A 97 -10.51 -15.31 -10.23
C ASP A 97 -10.44 -13.80 -10.45
N GLU A 98 -11.56 -13.08 -10.32
CA GLU A 98 -11.59 -11.62 -10.45
C GLU A 98 -10.72 -10.94 -9.39
N LYS A 99 -10.75 -11.43 -8.16
CA LYS A 99 -9.95 -10.86 -7.06
C LYS A 99 -8.45 -11.17 -7.24
N VAL A 100 -8.11 -12.30 -7.84
CA VAL A 100 -6.72 -12.62 -8.19
C VAL A 100 -6.26 -11.73 -9.35
N ASP A 101 -7.11 -11.48 -10.35
CA ASP A 101 -6.82 -10.56 -11.45
C ASP A 101 -6.57 -9.14 -10.93
N GLU A 102 -7.38 -8.65 -9.99
CA GLU A 102 -7.17 -7.37 -9.31
C GLU A 102 -5.82 -7.31 -8.60
N LEU A 103 -5.42 -8.38 -7.90
CA LEU A 103 -4.11 -8.44 -7.25
C LEU A 103 -2.96 -8.38 -8.27
N PHE A 104 -3.11 -9.06 -9.41
CA PHE A 104 -2.08 -9.14 -10.43
C PHE A 104 -1.98 -7.87 -11.29
N HIS A 105 -3.02 -7.03 -11.33
CA HIS A 105 -3.06 -5.81 -12.15
C HIS A 105 -1.93 -4.79 -11.85
N GLY A 106 -1.31 -4.87 -10.67
CA GLY A 106 -0.14 -4.04 -10.30
C GLY A 106 1.07 -4.84 -9.83
N ALA A 107 1.04 -6.16 -9.97
CA ALA A 107 2.09 -7.03 -9.45
C ALA A 107 3.32 -7.06 -10.38
N PRO A 108 4.53 -7.27 -9.84
CA PRO A 108 5.75 -7.40 -10.62
C PRO A 108 5.82 -8.78 -11.30
N ILE A 109 5.02 -8.95 -12.36
CA ILE A 109 4.94 -10.16 -13.16
C ILE A 109 5.63 -9.91 -14.51
N LYS A 110 6.59 -10.76 -14.87
CA LYS A 110 7.30 -10.69 -16.16
C LYS A 110 7.35 -12.09 -16.77
N ASN A 111 6.86 -12.24 -17.99
CA ASN A 111 6.81 -13.53 -18.70
C ASN A 111 6.11 -14.66 -17.92
N GLY A 112 5.08 -14.32 -17.13
CA GLY A 112 4.36 -15.29 -16.30
C GLY A 112 5.08 -15.67 -15.00
N ASP A 113 6.18 -14.99 -14.66
CA ASP A 113 6.88 -15.15 -13.38
C ASP A 113 6.58 -13.96 -12.46
N PHE A 114 5.98 -14.24 -11.31
CA PHE A 114 5.69 -13.29 -10.23
C PHE A 114 6.90 -13.12 -9.31
N ASN A 115 7.47 -11.92 -9.25
CA ASN A 115 8.58 -11.59 -8.37
C ASN A 115 8.08 -11.21 -6.97
N TYR A 116 7.98 -12.21 -6.09
CA TYR A 116 7.47 -12.00 -4.73
C TYR A 116 8.38 -11.11 -3.88
N ARG A 117 9.67 -10.96 -4.22
CA ARG A 117 10.59 -10.06 -3.51
C ARG A 117 10.26 -8.60 -3.79
N GLU A 118 10.06 -8.26 -5.07
CA GLU A 118 9.61 -6.92 -5.47
C GLU A 118 8.20 -6.64 -4.95
N PHE A 119 7.31 -7.64 -5.00
CA PHE A 119 5.95 -7.50 -4.50
C PHE A 119 5.93 -7.22 -2.99
N THR A 120 6.72 -7.95 -2.21
CA THR A 120 6.80 -7.74 -0.76
C THR A 120 7.27 -6.32 -0.41
N LYS A 121 8.27 -5.80 -1.14
CA LYS A 121 8.72 -4.41 -0.98
C LYS A 121 7.62 -3.41 -1.33
N MET A 122 6.89 -3.65 -2.42
CA MET A 122 5.79 -2.79 -2.87
C MET A 122 4.69 -2.69 -1.81
N ILE A 123 4.28 -3.80 -1.21
CA ILE A 123 3.20 -3.80 -0.21
C ILE A 123 3.64 -3.24 1.16
N MET A 124 4.94 -3.30 1.50
CA MET A 124 5.44 -2.78 2.78
C MET A 124 5.83 -1.31 2.75
N HIS A 125 6.32 -0.83 1.61
CA HIS A 125 6.88 0.51 1.49
C HIS A 125 6.10 1.42 0.53
N GLY A 126 5.07 0.89 -0.14
CA GLY A 126 4.32 1.58 -1.19
C GLY A 126 5.07 1.56 -2.53
N GLN A 127 4.38 1.91 -3.62
CA GLN A 127 5.03 2.18 -4.90
C GLN A 127 5.90 3.43 -4.74
N GLN A 128 7.23 3.29 -4.82
CA GLN A 128 8.08 4.42 -5.15
C GLN A 128 7.85 4.70 -6.63
N ASP A 129 7.08 5.74 -6.92
CA ASP A 129 7.12 6.36 -8.24
C ASP A 129 8.54 6.87 -8.45
N ASP A 130 9.35 6.13 -9.22
CA ASP A 130 10.60 6.64 -9.79
C ASP A 130 10.26 7.71 -10.85
N GLU A 131 9.64 8.81 -10.42
CA GLU A 131 9.54 10.03 -11.22
C GLU A 131 10.82 10.86 -11.03
N ASP A 132 11.61 10.84 -12.10
CA ASP A 132 12.49 11.92 -12.55
C ASP A 132 13.98 11.93 -12.10
N GLN A 133 14.79 11.15 -12.82
CA GLN A 133 16.12 11.59 -13.24
C GLN A 133 16.26 11.50 -14.77
N SER A 134 15.48 12.31 -15.49
CA SER A 134 15.80 12.66 -16.86
C SER A 134 15.98 14.18 -16.99
N HIS A 135 17.03 14.70 -16.36
CA HIS A 135 17.54 16.01 -16.75
C HIS A 135 18.42 15.84 -18.00
N PRO A 136 18.03 16.35 -19.18
CA PRO A 136 18.97 16.46 -20.29
C PRO A 136 20.01 17.53 -19.94
N ALA A 137 21.28 17.16 -20.00
CA ALA A 137 22.38 18.11 -19.93
C ALA A 137 22.23 19.14 -21.06
N ALA A 138 21.86 20.36 -20.70
CA ALA A 138 21.94 21.50 -21.60
C ALA A 138 23.43 21.81 -21.86
N ARG A 139 23.72 22.01 -23.14
CA ARG A 139 25.03 22.31 -23.73
C ARG A 139 25.69 23.56 -23.16
#